data_AF-A0A7S3M1R5-F1
#
_entry.id   AF-A0A7S3M1R5-F1
#
_cell.length_a   1.000
_cell.length_b   1.000
_cell.length_c   1.000
_cell.angle_alpha   90.00
_cell.angle_beta   90.00
_cell.angle_gamma   90.00
#
_symmetry.space_group_name_H-M   'P 1'
#
loop_
_entity.id
_entity.type
_entity.pdbx_description
1 polymer ?
#
loop_
_entity_poly.entity_id
_entity_poly.type
_entity_poly.pdbx_seq_one_letter_code
_entity_poly.pdbx_strand_id
1 'polypeptide(L)'
;VKCKAMQDDALGWVTIAGNQGTPFLEPGGNFYACVKETVLTDGLSVQESRTIRKVAKGEVIEVLEFTKKDDALDIRRIRGQAKLDGAIGWITVSGNQGTAYLESC
;
A
#
# COMPACT_ATOMS: atom_id res chain seq x y z
N VAL A 1 21.93 -3.65 7.41
CA VAL A 1 20.91 -3.80 8.47
C VAL A 1 20.11 -5.07 8.23
N LYS A 2 19.76 -5.80 9.30
CA LYS A 2 18.90 -6.97 9.20
C LYS A 2 17.47 -6.50 8.97
N CYS A 3 16.79 -7.08 7.99
CA CYS A 3 15.43 -6.74 7.64
C CYS A 3 14.65 -7.99 7.28
N LYS A 4 13.32 -7.82 7.18
CA LYS A 4 12.39 -8.83 6.68
C LYS A 4 11.72 -8.25 5.44
N ALA A 5 11.77 -8.96 4.32
CA ALA A 5 11.08 -8.54 3.11
C ALA A 5 9.57 -8.71 3.32
N MET A 6 8.79 -7.70 2.93
CA MET A 6 7.33 -7.70 3.13
C MET A 6 6.60 -8.67 2.18
N GLN A 7 7.20 -8.98 1.04
CA GLN A 7 6.55 -9.78 0.00
C GLN A 7 6.49 -11.27 0.35
N ASP A 8 7.56 -11.80 0.94
CA ASP A 8 7.81 -13.23 1.12
C ASP A 8 8.25 -13.59 2.54
N ASP A 9 8.21 -12.62 3.46
CA ASP A 9 8.64 -12.78 4.85
C ASP A 9 10.13 -13.13 5.01
N ALA A 10 10.91 -13.05 3.92
CA ALA A 10 12.30 -13.49 3.89
C ALA A 10 13.16 -12.60 4.79
N LEU A 11 13.88 -13.24 5.70
CA LEU A 11 14.87 -12.56 6.53
C LEU A 11 16.17 -12.40 5.75
N GLY A 12 16.67 -11.17 5.71
CA GLY A 12 17.88 -10.85 4.96
C GLY A 12 18.63 -9.67 5.54
N TRP A 13 19.69 -9.29 4.82
CA TRP A 13 20.48 -8.10 5.11
C TRP A 13 20.34 -7.13 3.94
N VAL A 14 20.03 -5.88 4.24
CA VAL A 14 20.01 -4.79 3.25
C VAL A 14 21.09 -3.76 3.56
N THR A 15 21.66 -3.21 2.49
CA THR A 15 22.60 -2.10 2.55
C THR A 15 21.81 -0.81 2.38
N ILE A 16 21.97 0.15 3.30
CA ILE A 16 21.19 1.40 3.29
C ILE A 16 21.69 2.34 2.17
N ALA A 17 23.01 2.40 1.97
CA ALA A 17 23.64 3.20 0.92
C ALA A 17 24.88 2.48 0.35
N GLY A 18 25.09 2.60 -0.96
CA GLY A 18 26.28 2.09 -1.64
C GLY A 18 27.56 2.84 -1.27
N ASN A 19 28.73 2.32 -1.66
CA ASN A 19 30.02 2.95 -1.31
C ASN A 19 30.18 4.38 -1.87
N GLN A 20 29.47 4.71 -2.94
CA GLN A 20 29.44 6.04 -3.55
C GLN A 20 28.29 6.93 -3.04
N GLY A 21 27.64 6.54 -1.94
CA GLY A 21 26.57 7.34 -1.33
C GLY A 21 25.20 7.23 -2.01
N THR A 22 25.02 6.35 -3.00
CA THR A 22 23.71 6.06 -3.60
C THR A 22 22.77 5.47 -2.54
N PRO A 23 21.63 6.10 -2.22
CA PRO A 23 20.67 5.53 -1.28
C PRO A 23 19.97 4.33 -1.92
N PHE A 24 19.99 3.20 -1.23
CA PHE A 24 19.23 1.98 -1.60
C PHE A 24 18.02 1.76 -0.70
N LEU A 25 18.00 2.42 0.46
CA LEU A 25 16.91 2.36 1.42
C LEU A 25 16.71 3.75 2.03
N GLU A 26 15.46 4.23 2.02
CA GLU A 26 15.07 5.50 2.64
C GLU A 26 14.02 5.22 3.72
N PRO A 27 13.94 6.04 4.79
CA PRO A 27 12.85 5.95 5.75
C PRO A 27 11.51 6.20 5.06
N GLY A 28 10.73 5.15 4.82
CA GLY A 28 9.35 5.25 4.36
C GLY A 28 8.40 5.18 5.54
N GLY A 29 7.51 6.16 5.67
CA GLY A 29 6.41 6.10 6.63
C GLY A 29 5.39 5.00 6.25
N ASN A 30 4.50 4.68 7.17
CA ASN A 30 3.34 3.83 6.91
C ASN A 30 2.11 4.64 6.45
N PHE A 31 2.32 5.80 5.82
CA PHE A 31 1.23 6.66 5.35
C PHE A 31 1.24 6.77 3.83
N TYR A 32 0.05 6.66 3.24
CA TYR A 32 -0.15 6.85 1.81
C TYR A 32 -1.20 7.93 1.59
N ALA A 33 -0.97 8.82 0.63
CA ALA A 33 -1.95 9.76 0.14
C ALA A 33 -2.68 9.18 -1.07
N CYS A 34 -3.99 9.35 -1.09
CA CYS A 34 -4.80 9.02 -2.25
C CYS A 34 -4.60 10.09 -3.34
N VAL A 35 -3.99 9.72 -4.45
CA VAL A 35 -3.75 10.63 -5.58
C VAL A 35 -4.88 10.60 -6.61
N LYS A 36 -5.68 9.53 -6.60
CA LYS A 36 -6.84 9.34 -7.47
C LYS A 36 -7.95 8.62 -6.71
N GLU A 37 -9.19 9.09 -6.87
CA GLU A 37 -10.37 8.49 -6.22
C GLU A 37 -10.37 6.96 -6.41
N THR A 38 -10.55 6.26 -5.30
CA THR A 38 -10.54 4.80 -5.25
C THR A 38 -11.53 4.29 -4.22
N VAL A 39 -11.67 2.96 -4.11
CA VAL A 39 -12.69 2.32 -3.28
C VAL A 39 -12.01 1.56 -2.14
N LEU A 40 -12.57 1.74 -0.94
CA LEU A 40 -12.25 0.97 0.25
C LEU A 40 -13.22 -0.22 0.35
N THR A 41 -12.69 -1.43 0.41
CA THR A 41 -13.48 -2.67 0.53
C THR A 41 -13.20 -3.41 1.83
N ASP A 42 -14.12 -4.25 2.28
CA ASP A 42 -13.95 -5.05 3.52
C ASP A 42 -13.01 -6.26 3.36
N GLY A 43 -12.77 -6.72 2.13
CA GLY A 43 -11.85 -7.81 1.81
C GLY A 43 -10.86 -7.50 0.68
N LEU A 44 -9.90 -8.41 0.50
CA LEU A 44 -8.79 -8.29 -0.46
C LEU A 44 -9.28 -8.39 -1.92
N SER A 45 -10.20 -9.31 -2.23
CA SER A 45 -10.74 -9.48 -3.57
C SER A 45 -11.72 -8.36 -3.90
N VAL A 46 -11.46 -7.53 -4.91
CA VAL A 46 -12.41 -6.46 -5.30
C VAL A 46 -13.76 -7.06 -5.72
N GLN A 47 -13.76 -8.26 -6.31
CA GLN A 47 -14.96 -8.88 -6.88
C GLN A 47 -15.88 -9.48 -5.81
N GLU A 48 -15.30 -10.02 -4.73
CA GLU A 48 -16.04 -10.72 -3.67
C GLU A 48 -16.32 -9.83 -2.45
N SER A 49 -15.66 -8.68 -2.37
CA SER A 49 -15.74 -7.79 -1.21
C SER A 49 -16.80 -6.72 -1.36
N ARG A 50 -17.36 -6.29 -0.23
CA ARG A 50 -18.30 -5.18 -0.18
C ARG A 50 -17.54 -3.87 -0.17
N THR A 51 -18.09 -2.89 -0.86
CA THR A 51 -17.61 -1.51 -0.78
C THR A 51 -18.02 -0.92 0.56
N ILE A 52 -17.04 -0.50 1.36
CA ILE A 52 -17.26 0.25 2.60
C ILE A 52 -17.59 1.70 2.22
N ARG A 53 -16.71 2.33 1.43
CA ARG A 53 -16.89 3.68 0.90
C ARG A 53 -15.85 4.02 -0.17
N LYS A 54 -15.97 5.21 -0.74
CA LYS A 54 -14.94 5.81 -1.60
C LYS A 54 -13.91 6.59 -0.78
N VAL A 55 -12.67 6.57 -1.23
CA VAL A 55 -11.56 7.37 -0.71
C VAL A 55 -11.26 8.47 -1.72
N ALA A 56 -11.33 9.72 -1.26
CA ALA A 56 -11.19 10.88 -2.12
C ALA A 56 -9.71 11.21 -2.35
N LYS A 57 -9.41 11.89 -3.47
CA LYS A 57 -8.09 12.45 -3.71
C LYS A 57 -7.70 13.39 -2.56
N GLY A 58 -6.47 13.27 -2.08
CA GLY A 58 -5.89 14.01 -0.96
C GLY A 58 -6.09 13.35 0.40
N GLU A 59 -6.87 12.27 0.47
CA GLU A 59 -7.09 11.55 1.72
C GLU A 59 -5.88 10.71 2.12
N VAL A 60 -5.58 10.66 3.42
CA VAL A 60 -4.43 9.91 3.97
C VAL A 60 -4.89 8.59 4.57
N ILE A 61 -4.18 7.53 4.19
CA ILE A 61 -4.37 6.15 4.68
C ILE A 61 -3.15 5.74 5.48
N GLU A 62 -3.36 5.32 6.72
CA GLU A 62 -2.35 4.61 7.51
C GLU A 62 -2.36 3.12 7.17
N VAL A 63 -1.22 2.58 6.77
CA VAL A 63 -1.06 1.17 6.41
C VAL A 63 -1.03 0.32 7.67
N LEU A 64 -1.96 -0.63 7.74
CA LEU A 64 -2.04 -1.67 8.77
C LEU A 64 -1.48 -3.00 8.25
N GLU A 65 -1.78 -3.34 6.99
CA GLU A 65 -1.14 -4.45 6.27
C GLU A 65 -0.60 -3.94 4.93
N PHE A 66 0.70 -4.14 4.73
CA PHE A 66 1.38 -3.76 3.50
C PHE A 66 0.96 -4.63 2.32
N THR A 67 1.39 -4.21 1.13
CA THR A 67 0.90 -4.66 -0.17
C THR A 67 0.74 -6.18 -0.28
N LYS A 68 -0.49 -6.63 -0.46
CA LYS A 68 -0.83 -7.97 -0.96
C LYS A 68 -1.30 -7.89 -2.41
N LYS A 69 -1.04 -8.96 -3.13
CA LYS A 69 -1.51 -9.13 -4.50
C LYS A 69 -2.92 -9.72 -4.46
N ASP A 70 -3.84 -9.11 -5.20
CA ASP A 70 -5.14 -9.70 -5.50
C ASP A 70 -4.99 -10.53 -6.77
N ASP A 71 -4.94 -11.86 -6.62
CA ASP A 71 -4.69 -12.80 -7.71
C ASP A 71 -5.79 -12.79 -8.78
N ALA A 72 -7.01 -12.35 -8.45
CA ALA A 72 -8.11 -12.30 -9.40
C ALA A 72 -7.95 -11.17 -10.42
N LEU A 73 -7.29 -10.07 -10.03
CA LEU A 73 -7.17 -8.85 -10.83
C LEU A 73 -5.73 -8.43 -11.13
N ASP A 74 -4.74 -9.15 -10.61
CA ASP A 74 -3.32 -8.84 -10.73
C ASP A 74 -2.98 -7.41 -10.23
N ILE A 75 -3.69 -6.95 -9.18
CA ILE A 75 -3.51 -5.62 -8.59
C ILE A 75 -2.87 -5.68 -7.20
N ARG A 76 -2.24 -4.58 -6.81
CA ARG A 76 -1.61 -4.42 -5.50
C ARG A 76 -2.54 -3.66 -4.57
N ARG A 77 -2.84 -4.25 -3.41
CA ARG A 77 -3.73 -3.67 -2.41
C ARG A 77 -3.09 -3.65 -1.04
N ILE A 78 -3.36 -2.60 -0.28
CA ILE A 78 -2.97 -2.50 1.14
C ILE A 78 -4.23 -2.56 1.99
N ARG A 79 -4.09 -3.03 3.22
CA ARG A 79 -5.11 -2.80 4.25
C ARG A 79 -4.70 -1.60 5.05
N GLY A 80 -5.58 -0.62 5.18
CA GLY A 80 -5.28 0.59 5.90
C GLY A 80 -6.48 1.18 6.62
N GLN A 81 -6.17 2.06 7.56
CA GLN A 81 -7.13 2.92 8.22
C GLN A 81 -7.08 4.29 7.57
N ALA A 82 -8.23 4.76 7.10
CA ALA A 82 -8.36 6.12 6.62
C ALA A 82 -8.34 7.12 7.79
N LYS A 83 -7.52 8.17 7.68
CA LYS A 83 -7.39 9.19 8.73
C LYS A 83 -8.56 10.15 8.81
N LEU A 84 -9.35 10.26 7.75
CA LEU A 84 -10.50 11.17 7.69
C LEU A 84 -11.62 10.74 8.65
N ASP A 85 -11.94 9.46 8.69
CA ASP A 85 -13.11 8.92 9.39
C ASP A 85 -12.82 7.65 10.21
N GLY A 86 -11.58 7.14 10.18
CA GLY A 86 -11.19 5.93 10.89
C GLY A 86 -11.63 4.62 10.22
N ALA A 87 -12.22 4.65 9.02
CA ALA A 87 -12.67 3.46 8.31
C ALA A 87 -11.47 2.56 7.94
N ILE A 88 -11.62 1.25 8.18
CA ILE A 88 -10.58 0.26 7.92
C ILE A 88 -11.01 -0.65 6.78
N GLY A 89 -10.12 -0.85 5.81
CA GLY A 89 -10.39 -1.76 4.71
C GLY A 89 -9.22 -1.91 3.75
N TRP A 90 -9.47 -2.63 2.67
CA TRP A 90 -8.55 -2.86 1.56
C TRP A 90 -8.72 -1.79 0.50
N ILE A 91 -7.60 -1.27 0.02
CA ILE A 91 -7.55 -0.20 -0.97
C ILE A 91 -6.45 -0.48 -1.98
N THR A 92 -6.73 -0.18 -3.24
CA THR A 92 -5.80 -0.43 -4.34
C THR A 92 -4.72 0.63 -4.36
N VAL A 93 -3.45 0.22 -4.33
CA VAL A 93 -2.29 1.12 -4.45
C VAL A 93 -2.01 1.43 -5.91
N SER A 94 -1.94 0.38 -6.73
CA SER A 94 -1.68 0.48 -8.17
C SER A 94 -2.56 -0.51 -8.93
N GLY A 95 -3.23 -0.02 -9.99
CA GLY A 95 -4.01 -0.86 -10.90
C GLY A 95 -3.13 -1.68 -11.85
N ASN A 96 -3.74 -2.63 -12.56
CA ASN A 96 -3.08 -3.55 -13.50
C ASN A 96 -2.41 -2.84 -14.70
N GLN A 97 -2.87 -1.64 -15.06
CA GLN A 97 -2.28 -0.80 -16.12
C GLN A 97 -1.25 0.20 -15.58
N GLY A 98 -0.72 0.00 -14.37
CA GLY A 98 0.28 0.89 -13.76
C GLY A 98 -0.27 2.23 -13.26
N THR A 99 -1.59 2.41 -13.24
CA THR A 99 -2.21 3.62 -12.66
C THR A 99 -2.04 3.61 -11.15
N ALA A 100 -1.35 4.62 -10.60
CA ALA A 100 -1.24 4.84 -9.16
C ALA A 100 -2.54 5.47 -8.61
N TYR A 101 -3.04 4.92 -7.52
CA TYR A 101 -4.16 5.45 -6.75
C TYR A 101 -3.71 5.95 -5.38
N LEU A 102 -2.66 5.34 -4.83
CA LEU A 102 -2.02 5.73 -3.59
C LEU A 102 -0.52 5.94 -3.81
N GLU A 103 0.03 6.99 -3.20
CA GLU A 103 1.46 7.30 -3.19
C GLU A 103 1.94 7.43 -1.74
N SER A 104 3.18 6.99 -1.44
CA SER A 104 3.76 7.13 -0.10
C SER A 104 3.96 8.60 0.24
N CYS A 105 3.58 9.00 1.45
CA CYS A 105 3.82 10.34 1.99
C CYS A 105 5.28 10.54 2.42
#